data_AF-A0A843INY2-F1
#
_entry.id   AF-A0A843INY2-F1
#
_cell.length_a   1.000
_cell.length_b   1.000
_cell.length_c   1.000
_cell.angle_alpha   90.00
_cell.angle_beta   90.00
_cell.angle_gamma   90.00
#
_symmetry.space_group_name_H-M   'P 1'
#
loop_
_entity.id
_entity.type
_entity.pdbx_description
1 polymer ?
#
loop_
_entity_poly.entity_id
_entity_poly.type
_entity_poly.pdbx_seq_one_letter_code
_entity_poly.pdbx_strand_id
1 'polypeptide(L)'
;MHYKERNKSLSKNNKKLKKKNKKLKKDLRKRKKELKLAESKANMTLREKYDNDYERFSYFCDKGQMDFYFDENFEDKLKEVTKNLDSKEKYFYKYLFLRSLFVNFIRKDTFYTEEELEIQKEFTEFRKNNIEGNNIAGFKFSGGYNLHPFIGFSLDETSLDYLKDKDIIDAGAFTGDTSLPLSKLTNANVYAFEPFDESYELLNKNINDNDIKNIVPVKKSLGNIDGTRSLYLAGQNVQGITSDADFREYDVELKVDEAKIDTFVKENNLNVGFIIVDVEGAELDLLEGAKNTIITQKPILTISIYHRMKDFAEIIPWIANLDLGYEFKILRESPWSLLSDTSVLCIPKEFKK
;
A
#
# COMPACT_ATOMS: atom_id res chain seq x y z
N MET A 1 -54.58 -42.64 10.21
CA MET A 1 -54.77 -41.23 10.64
C MET A 1 -53.51 -40.36 10.45
N HIS A 2 -52.28 -40.87 10.64
CA HIS A 2 -51.04 -40.07 10.61
C HIS A 2 -50.69 -39.32 9.31
N TYR A 3 -51.11 -39.79 8.13
CA TYR A 3 -50.73 -39.15 6.85
C TYR A 3 -51.45 -37.80 6.60
N LYS A 4 -52.71 -37.68 7.05
CA LYS A 4 -53.52 -36.45 6.90
C LYS A 4 -53.03 -35.33 7.82
N GLU A 5 -52.53 -35.66 9.00
CA GLU A 5 -51.99 -34.69 9.97
C GLU A 5 -50.63 -34.15 9.53
N ARG A 6 -49.76 -35.02 8.99
CA ARG A 6 -48.44 -34.61 8.45
C ARG A 6 -48.58 -33.65 7.27
N ASN A 7 -49.53 -33.89 6.36
CA ASN A 7 -49.82 -32.99 5.24
C ASN A 7 -50.43 -31.65 5.68
N LYS A 8 -51.27 -31.62 6.73
CA LYS A 8 -51.76 -30.36 7.33
C LYS A 8 -50.63 -29.56 7.98
N SER A 9 -49.68 -30.22 8.64
CA SER A 9 -48.50 -29.59 9.25
C SER A 9 -47.56 -28.97 8.21
N LEU A 10 -47.22 -29.72 7.15
CA LEU A 10 -46.40 -29.23 6.02
C LEU A 10 -47.05 -28.05 5.29
N SER A 11 -48.38 -28.09 5.08
CA SER A 11 -49.14 -26.99 4.48
C SER A 11 -49.10 -25.72 5.33
N LYS A 12 -49.23 -25.84 6.67
CA LYS A 12 -49.10 -24.69 7.60
C LYS A 12 -47.69 -24.10 7.59
N ASN A 13 -46.65 -24.93 7.58
CA ASN A 13 -45.25 -24.48 7.51
C ASN A 13 -44.95 -23.76 6.18
N ASN A 14 -45.43 -24.28 5.05
CA ASN A 14 -45.30 -23.62 3.74
C ASN A 14 -46.01 -22.25 3.69
N LYS A 15 -47.19 -22.12 4.32
CA LYS A 15 -47.86 -20.81 4.44
C LYS A 15 -47.07 -19.83 5.31
N LYS A 16 -46.45 -20.30 6.41
CA LYS A 16 -45.60 -19.48 7.28
C LYS A 16 -44.33 -19.00 6.56
N LEU A 17 -43.68 -19.88 5.80
CA LEU A 17 -42.52 -19.55 4.96
C LEU A 17 -42.88 -18.55 3.85
N LYS A 18 -44.00 -18.73 3.15
CA LYS A 18 -44.48 -17.78 2.14
C LYS A 18 -44.73 -16.39 2.74
N LYS A 19 -45.29 -16.29 3.95
CA LYS A 19 -45.45 -15.02 4.67
C LYS A 19 -44.10 -14.38 5.04
N LYS A 20 -43.16 -15.18 5.55
CA LYS A 20 -41.79 -14.70 5.89
C LYS A 20 -41.07 -14.17 4.64
N ASN A 21 -41.13 -14.89 3.52
CA ASN A 21 -40.57 -14.44 2.23
C ASN A 21 -41.22 -13.16 1.70
N LYS A 22 -42.55 -13.01 1.86
CA LYS A 22 -43.23 -11.77 1.46
C LYS A 22 -42.79 -10.57 2.30
N LYS A 23 -42.55 -10.77 3.60
CA LYS A 23 -42.02 -9.75 4.51
C LYS A 23 -40.59 -9.35 4.11
N LEU A 24 -39.69 -10.33 3.93
CA LEU A 24 -38.32 -10.10 3.46
C LEU A 24 -38.27 -9.33 2.13
N LYS A 25 -39.10 -9.69 1.14
CA LYS A 25 -39.18 -8.96 -0.14
C LYS A 25 -39.63 -7.51 0.04
N LYS A 26 -40.52 -7.23 1.00
CA LYS A 26 -40.97 -5.87 1.32
C LYS A 26 -39.86 -5.06 1.99
N ASP A 27 -39.16 -5.65 2.96
CA ASP A 27 -38.04 -5.01 3.66
C ASP A 27 -36.88 -4.72 2.70
N LEU A 28 -36.60 -5.64 1.77
CA LEU A 28 -35.57 -5.46 0.74
C LEU A 28 -35.92 -4.33 -0.25
N ARG A 29 -37.20 -4.19 -0.62
CA ARG A 29 -37.67 -3.03 -1.41
C ARG A 29 -37.54 -1.72 -0.65
N LYS A 30 -37.79 -1.70 0.67
CA LYS A 30 -37.64 -0.52 1.51
C LYS A 30 -36.17 -0.10 1.60
N ARG A 31 -35.27 -1.04 1.90
CA ARG A 31 -33.81 -0.78 1.93
C ARG A 31 -33.27 -0.29 0.58
N LYS A 32 -33.76 -0.82 -0.55
CA LYS A 32 -33.39 -0.31 -1.88
C LYS A 32 -33.80 1.14 -2.12
N LYS A 33 -34.94 1.58 -1.56
CA LYS A 33 -35.36 2.99 -1.65
C LYS A 33 -34.53 3.90 -0.75
N GLU A 34 -34.21 3.44 0.46
CA GLU A 34 -33.32 4.16 1.39
C GLU A 34 -31.91 4.32 0.77
N LEU A 35 -31.40 3.27 0.11
CA LEU A 35 -30.13 3.31 -0.61
C LEU A 35 -30.15 4.33 -1.76
N LYS A 36 -31.21 4.36 -2.59
CA LYS A 36 -31.38 5.35 -3.66
C LYS A 36 -31.47 6.79 -3.13
N LEU A 37 -32.11 6.99 -1.98
CA LEU A 37 -32.18 8.31 -1.36
C LEU A 37 -30.83 8.73 -0.78
N ALA A 38 -30.05 7.79 -0.24
CA ALA A 38 -28.68 8.03 0.19
C ALA A 38 -27.77 8.36 -1.01
N GLU A 39 -27.94 7.67 -2.15
CA GLU A 39 -27.25 7.97 -3.42
C GLU A 39 -27.54 9.39 -3.90
N SER A 40 -28.81 9.83 -3.87
CA SER A 40 -29.18 11.17 -4.33
C SER A 40 -28.69 12.30 -3.40
N LYS A 41 -28.34 11.96 -2.16
CA LYS A 41 -27.83 12.92 -1.15
C LYS A 41 -26.31 12.95 -1.08
N ALA A 42 -25.63 11.88 -1.51
CA ALA A 42 -24.20 11.91 -1.74
C ALA A 42 -23.96 12.73 -3.02
N ASN A 43 -23.40 13.93 -2.88
CA ASN A 43 -23.14 14.85 -3.99
C ASN A 43 -22.39 14.14 -5.14
N MET A 44 -23.11 13.84 -6.22
CA MET A 44 -22.55 13.43 -7.50
C MET A 44 -22.03 14.67 -8.25
N THR A 45 -20.84 15.14 -7.89
CA THR A 45 -20.11 16.11 -8.70
C THR A 45 -18.63 15.76 -8.62
N LEU A 46 -18.16 14.98 -9.62
CA LEU A 46 -16.78 14.87 -10.14
C LEU A 46 -16.58 13.59 -10.98
N ARG A 47 -17.49 12.61 -10.89
CA ARG A 47 -17.30 11.24 -11.41
C ARG A 47 -17.38 11.07 -12.93
N GLU A 48 -18.25 11.81 -13.64
CA GLU A 48 -18.51 11.52 -15.07
C GLU A 48 -17.34 11.83 -16.03
N LYS A 49 -16.25 12.45 -15.56
CA LYS A 49 -15.11 12.82 -16.43
C LYS A 49 -13.92 11.85 -16.38
N TYR A 50 -13.84 10.95 -15.40
CA TYR A 50 -12.65 10.14 -15.14
C TYR A 50 -12.84 8.63 -15.39
N ASP A 51 -14.07 8.16 -15.61
CA ASP A 51 -14.40 6.74 -15.79
C ASP A 51 -13.93 6.13 -17.13
N ASN A 52 -13.42 6.93 -18.09
CA ASN A 52 -13.02 6.39 -19.40
C ASN A 52 -11.58 5.84 -19.48
N ASP A 53 -10.71 6.10 -18.49
CA ASP A 53 -9.28 5.72 -18.56
C ASP A 53 -8.86 4.60 -17.57
N TYR A 54 -9.73 4.19 -16.63
CA TYR A 54 -9.37 3.22 -15.58
C TYR A 54 -10.39 2.07 -15.47
N GLU A 55 -10.35 1.12 -16.41
CA GLU A 55 -11.16 -0.10 -16.39
C GLU A 55 -10.63 -1.22 -15.46
N ARG A 56 -9.81 -0.92 -14.43
CA ARG A 56 -9.39 -1.91 -13.42
C ARG A 56 -9.58 -1.38 -12.00
N PHE A 57 -10.72 -1.67 -11.41
CA PHE A 57 -11.01 -1.30 -10.02
C PHE A 57 -10.46 -2.36 -9.05
N SER A 58 -9.23 -2.17 -8.55
CA SER A 58 -8.62 -2.90 -7.42
C SER A 58 -9.11 -2.42 -6.04
N TYR A 59 -10.16 -1.60 -6.00
CA TYR A 59 -10.60 -0.82 -4.83
C TYR A 59 -11.53 -1.56 -3.84
N PHE A 60 -11.65 -2.89 -3.98
CA PHE A 60 -12.49 -3.72 -3.10
C PHE A 60 -11.60 -4.62 -2.24
N CYS A 61 -12.06 -4.92 -1.02
CA CYS A 61 -11.47 -5.92 -0.14
C CYS A 61 -11.29 -7.19 -0.95
N ASP A 62 -10.03 -7.51 -1.19
CA ASP A 62 -9.68 -8.85 -1.60
C ASP A 62 -10.01 -9.85 -0.48
N LYS A 63 -9.87 -11.12 -0.82
CA LYS A 63 -10.13 -12.22 0.11
C LYS A 63 -9.23 -12.13 1.35
N GLY A 64 -7.97 -11.70 1.22
CA GLY A 64 -7.06 -11.56 2.35
C GLY A 64 -7.51 -10.51 3.37
N GLN A 65 -8.08 -9.39 2.89
CA GLN A 65 -8.70 -8.37 3.75
C GLN A 65 -9.90 -8.91 4.53
N MET A 66 -10.72 -9.73 3.89
CA MET A 66 -11.86 -10.40 4.55
C MET A 66 -11.41 -11.48 5.53
N ASP A 67 -10.40 -12.28 5.17
CA ASP A 67 -9.86 -13.34 6.02
C ASP A 67 -9.24 -12.75 7.30
N PHE A 68 -8.55 -11.62 7.20
CA PHE A 68 -8.06 -10.88 8.37
C PHE A 68 -9.18 -10.38 9.28
N TYR A 69 -10.28 -9.88 8.71
CA TYR A 69 -11.44 -9.44 9.50
C TYR A 69 -12.08 -10.60 10.28
N PHE A 70 -12.11 -11.79 9.69
CA PHE A 70 -12.66 -12.99 10.31
C PHE A 70 -11.63 -13.78 11.14
N ASP A 71 -10.38 -13.30 11.24
CA ASP A 71 -9.37 -13.88 12.13
C ASP A 71 -9.85 -13.77 13.59
N GLU A 72 -9.79 -14.88 14.32
CA GLU A 72 -10.23 -14.94 15.72
C GLU A 72 -9.45 -13.97 16.63
N ASN A 73 -8.23 -13.59 16.22
CA ASN A 73 -7.36 -12.67 16.95
C ASN A 73 -7.38 -11.23 16.38
N PHE A 74 -8.31 -10.90 15.48
CA PHE A 74 -8.39 -9.59 14.84
C PHE A 74 -8.35 -8.43 15.84
N GLU A 75 -9.13 -8.52 16.93
CA GLU A 75 -9.19 -7.45 17.93
C GLU A 75 -7.83 -7.23 18.62
N ASP A 76 -7.11 -8.30 18.89
CA ASP A 76 -5.82 -8.23 19.59
C ASP A 76 -4.74 -7.70 18.65
N LYS A 77 -4.72 -8.13 17.38
CA LYS A 77 -3.86 -7.54 16.35
C LYS A 77 -4.13 -6.04 16.17
N LEU A 78 -5.40 -5.62 16.13
CA LEU A 78 -5.76 -4.21 16.03
C LEU A 78 -5.35 -3.40 17.27
N LYS A 79 -5.49 -3.97 18.48
CA LYS A 79 -4.99 -3.34 19.71
C LYS A 79 -3.47 -3.20 19.69
N GLU A 80 -2.76 -4.24 19.24
CA GLU A 80 -1.30 -4.29 19.15
C GLU A 80 -0.76 -3.19 18.24
N VAL A 81 -1.33 -3.00 17.05
CA VAL A 81 -0.92 -1.91 16.14
C VAL A 81 -1.25 -0.55 16.75
N THR A 82 -2.49 -0.37 17.21
CA THR A 82 -2.98 0.95 17.63
C THR A 82 -2.52 1.39 19.03
N LYS A 83 -1.72 0.59 19.74
CA LYS A 83 -1.08 1.02 21.00
C LYS A 83 0.13 1.92 20.76
N ASN A 84 0.77 1.78 19.60
CA ASN A 84 1.99 2.51 19.23
C ASN A 84 1.70 3.77 18.39
N LEU A 85 0.44 3.98 18.01
CA LEU A 85 -0.02 5.15 17.27
C LEU A 85 -0.51 6.24 18.22
N ASP A 86 -0.29 7.51 17.84
CA ASP A 86 -0.93 8.63 18.53
C ASP A 86 -2.46 8.64 18.31
N SER A 87 -3.18 9.53 19.01
CA SER A 87 -4.64 9.58 18.94
C SER A 87 -5.17 9.86 17.52
N LYS A 88 -4.47 10.68 16.72
CA LYS A 88 -4.86 11.05 15.36
C LYS A 88 -4.64 9.87 14.43
N GLU A 89 -3.44 9.29 14.44
CA GLU A 89 -3.05 8.16 13.61
C GLU A 89 -3.87 6.91 13.95
N LYS A 90 -4.18 6.69 15.23
CA LYS A 90 -5.08 5.63 15.69
C LYS A 90 -6.49 5.77 15.14
N TYR A 91 -7.04 6.99 15.14
CA TYR A 91 -8.35 7.24 14.56
C TYR A 91 -8.32 6.97 13.06
N PHE A 92 -7.31 7.51 12.38
CA PHE A 92 -7.14 7.35 10.94
C PHE A 92 -6.99 5.89 10.52
N TYR A 93 -6.13 5.13 11.19
CA TYR A 93 -5.92 3.70 10.94
C TYR A 93 -7.21 2.89 11.10
N LYS A 94 -7.96 3.11 12.19
CA LYS A 94 -9.26 2.46 12.42
C LYS A 94 -10.31 2.88 11.38
N TYR A 95 -10.32 4.16 11.04
CA TYR A 95 -11.25 4.73 10.07
C TYR A 95 -11.03 4.13 8.68
N LEU A 96 -9.77 4.01 8.24
CA LEU A 96 -9.37 3.38 6.98
C LEU A 96 -9.95 1.97 6.87
N PHE A 97 -9.74 1.18 7.93
CA PHE A 97 -10.23 -0.19 8.01
C PHE A 97 -11.77 -0.27 7.98
N LEU A 98 -12.47 0.45 8.87
CA LEU A 98 -13.94 0.41 8.94
C LEU A 98 -14.60 0.90 7.63
N ARG A 99 -14.01 1.91 7.02
CA ARG A 99 -14.50 2.48 5.75
C ARG A 99 -14.27 1.51 4.59
N SER A 100 -13.14 0.80 4.54
CA SER A 100 -12.91 -0.22 3.52
C SER A 100 -13.99 -1.31 3.56
N LEU A 101 -14.32 -1.84 4.74
CA LEU A 101 -15.39 -2.82 4.91
C LEU A 101 -16.76 -2.26 4.48
N PHE A 102 -17.04 -1.02 4.83
CA PHE A 102 -18.30 -0.38 4.49
C PHE A 102 -18.45 -0.19 2.98
N VAL A 103 -17.42 0.34 2.31
CA VAL A 103 -17.39 0.54 0.85
C VAL A 103 -17.55 -0.78 0.10
N ASN A 104 -16.91 -1.84 0.59
CA ASN A 104 -17.10 -3.20 0.10
C ASN A 104 -18.54 -3.70 0.21
N PHE A 105 -19.18 -3.44 1.35
CA PHE A 105 -20.55 -3.88 1.58
C PHE A 105 -21.55 -3.17 0.66
N ILE A 106 -21.39 -1.87 0.44
CA ILE A 106 -22.33 -1.08 -0.35
C ILE A 106 -21.97 -1.00 -1.84
N ARG A 107 -20.76 -1.42 -2.22
CA ARG A 107 -20.18 -1.35 -3.58
C ARG A 107 -20.23 0.06 -4.18
N LYS A 108 -19.83 1.06 -3.38
CA LYS A 108 -19.80 2.48 -3.80
C LYS A 108 -18.58 3.22 -3.28
N ASP A 109 -17.84 3.78 -4.22
CA ASP A 109 -16.62 4.56 -3.98
C ASP A 109 -16.95 6.05 -3.83
N THR A 110 -17.65 6.43 -2.76
CA THR A 110 -18.14 7.83 -2.61
C THR A 110 -17.99 8.41 -1.21
N PHE A 111 -17.20 7.82 -0.32
CA PHE A 111 -17.16 8.23 1.09
C PHE A 111 -15.93 9.09 1.44
N TYR A 112 -15.49 9.98 0.56
CA TYR A 112 -14.36 10.87 0.85
C TYR A 112 -14.69 11.97 1.84
N THR A 113 -13.75 12.29 2.73
CA THR A 113 -13.82 13.48 3.58
C THR A 113 -13.53 14.73 2.75
N GLU A 114 -13.90 15.92 3.25
CA GLU A 114 -13.58 17.18 2.57
C GLU A 114 -12.07 17.38 2.39
N GLU A 115 -11.27 16.99 3.40
CA GLU A 115 -9.80 17.01 3.35
C GLU A 115 -9.26 16.09 2.25
N GLU A 116 -9.78 14.86 2.14
CA GLU A 116 -9.38 13.94 1.07
C GLU A 116 -9.76 14.49 -0.31
N LEU A 117 -10.96 15.06 -0.46
CA LEU A 117 -11.39 15.69 -1.71
C LEU A 117 -10.50 16.88 -2.08
N GLU A 118 -9.86 17.56 -1.12
CA GLU A 118 -8.92 18.63 -1.40
C GLU A 118 -7.57 18.08 -1.88
N ILE A 119 -7.01 17.07 -1.20
CA ILE A 119 -5.78 16.38 -1.65
C ILE A 119 -5.96 15.82 -3.07
N GLN A 120 -7.14 15.27 -3.35
CA GLN A 120 -7.55 14.82 -4.67
C GLN A 120 -7.47 15.93 -5.75
N LYS A 121 -7.86 17.16 -5.41
CA LYS A 121 -7.69 18.32 -6.31
C LYS A 121 -6.23 18.69 -6.46
N GLU A 122 -5.45 18.72 -5.38
CA GLU A 122 -4.02 19.00 -5.42
C GLU A 122 -3.27 18.03 -6.35
N PHE A 123 -3.54 16.73 -6.25
CA PHE A 123 -2.99 15.72 -7.17
C PHE A 123 -3.40 15.98 -8.62
N THR A 124 -4.66 16.37 -8.84
CA THR A 124 -5.19 16.68 -10.18
C THR A 124 -4.50 17.91 -10.77
N GLU A 125 -4.31 18.95 -9.97
CA GLU A 125 -3.61 20.18 -10.38
C GLU A 125 -2.13 19.93 -10.62
N PHE A 126 -1.47 19.19 -9.72
CA PHE A 126 -0.09 18.77 -9.89
C PHE A 126 0.09 18.03 -11.22
N ARG A 127 -0.75 17.03 -11.50
CA ARG A 127 -0.71 16.29 -12.76
C ARG A 127 -0.88 17.20 -13.98
N LYS A 128 -1.84 18.13 -13.96
CA LYS A 128 -2.07 19.06 -15.08
C LYS A 128 -0.89 20.00 -15.34
N ASN A 129 -0.22 20.43 -14.27
CA ASN A 129 0.82 21.47 -14.35
C ASN A 129 2.23 20.89 -14.54
N ASN A 130 2.46 19.65 -14.14
CA ASN A 130 3.80 19.05 -14.07
C ASN A 130 3.97 17.82 -14.97
N ILE A 131 2.93 17.39 -15.68
CA ILE A 131 3.01 16.25 -16.60
C ILE A 131 2.69 16.70 -18.02
N GLU A 132 3.69 16.58 -18.90
CA GLU A 132 3.55 16.85 -20.33
C GLU A 132 4.32 15.80 -21.14
N GLY A 133 3.58 14.94 -21.86
CA GLY A 133 4.18 13.82 -22.59
C GLY A 133 4.98 12.91 -21.65
N ASN A 134 6.28 12.78 -21.94
CA ASN A 134 7.22 12.00 -21.14
C ASN A 134 7.93 12.82 -20.05
N ASN A 135 7.54 14.08 -19.81
CA ASN A 135 8.09 14.88 -18.72
C ASN A 135 7.18 14.79 -17.50
N ILE A 136 7.70 14.25 -16.40
CA ILE A 136 7.01 14.11 -15.11
C ILE A 136 7.78 14.92 -14.07
N ALA A 137 7.20 16.03 -13.60
CA ALA A 137 7.79 16.90 -12.58
C ALA A 137 9.24 17.35 -12.86
N GLY A 138 9.53 17.62 -14.14
CA GLY A 138 10.85 18.05 -14.61
C GLY A 138 11.80 16.91 -14.95
N PHE A 139 11.38 15.65 -14.82
CA PHE A 139 12.14 14.48 -15.21
C PHE A 139 11.64 13.91 -16.55
N LYS A 140 12.57 13.55 -17.44
CA LYS A 140 12.23 12.72 -18.61
C LYS A 140 12.01 11.29 -18.14
N PHE A 141 10.87 10.72 -18.43
CA PHE A 141 10.47 9.43 -17.89
C PHE A 141 9.90 8.52 -18.97
N SER A 142 10.19 7.23 -18.87
CA SER A 142 9.69 6.17 -19.76
C SER A 142 9.26 4.97 -18.92
N GLY A 143 8.20 4.30 -19.35
CA GLY A 143 7.59 3.19 -18.58
C GLY A 143 6.44 3.66 -17.68
N GLY A 144 5.91 2.72 -16.89
CA GLY A 144 4.90 3.04 -15.87
C GLY A 144 5.53 3.78 -14.69
N TYR A 145 4.75 4.59 -13.99
CA TYR A 145 5.20 5.34 -12.82
C TYR A 145 4.03 5.58 -11.84
N ASN A 146 4.36 5.70 -10.56
CA ASN A 146 3.50 6.23 -9.53
C ASN A 146 3.70 7.74 -9.39
N LEU A 147 2.60 8.48 -9.20
CA LEU A 147 2.67 9.95 -9.16
C LEU A 147 3.14 10.49 -7.81
N HIS A 148 2.87 9.78 -6.72
CA HIS A 148 3.08 10.27 -5.37
C HIS A 148 4.54 10.63 -5.02
N PRO A 149 5.59 9.90 -5.47
CA PRO A 149 6.97 10.27 -5.13
C PRO A 149 7.39 11.60 -5.74
N PHE A 150 6.80 11.99 -6.88
CA PHE A 150 7.04 13.28 -7.53
C PHE A 150 6.38 14.46 -6.81
N ILE A 151 5.36 14.21 -6.01
CA ILE A 151 4.69 15.23 -5.17
C ILE A 151 5.49 15.44 -3.88
N GLY A 152 5.99 14.35 -3.29
CA GLY A 152 6.92 14.39 -2.16
C GLY A 152 6.72 13.25 -1.17
N PHE A 153 7.61 13.17 -0.19
CA PHE A 153 7.72 12.04 0.75
C PHE A 153 7.15 12.31 2.14
N SER A 154 6.38 13.39 2.32
CA SER A 154 5.81 13.79 3.61
C SER A 154 6.84 14.01 4.73
N LEU A 155 8.07 14.36 4.37
CA LEU A 155 9.18 14.66 5.29
C LEU A 155 9.19 16.14 5.70
N ASP A 156 9.51 16.42 6.96
CA ASP A 156 9.71 17.79 7.45
C ASP A 156 11.13 18.30 7.16
N GLU A 157 11.37 19.60 7.38
CA GLU A 157 12.65 20.24 7.10
C GLU A 157 13.82 19.60 7.85
N THR A 158 13.60 19.14 9.09
CA THR A 158 14.67 18.50 9.88
C THR A 158 15.01 17.12 9.35
N SER A 159 14.00 16.35 8.92
CA SER A 159 14.19 15.09 8.22
C SER A 159 14.96 15.29 6.91
N LEU A 160 14.60 16.30 6.13
CA LEU A 160 15.31 16.64 4.89
C LEU A 160 16.76 17.04 5.15
N ASP A 161 17.03 17.80 6.22
CA ASP A 161 18.39 18.17 6.61
C ASP A 161 19.23 16.95 7.03
N TYR A 162 18.64 16.05 7.80
CA TYR A 162 19.27 14.79 8.20
C TYR A 162 19.69 13.92 7.00
N LEU A 163 18.91 13.93 5.91
CA LEU A 163 19.18 13.10 4.73
C LEU A 163 20.26 13.62 3.78
N LYS A 164 20.67 14.90 3.89
CA LYS A 164 21.55 15.56 2.91
C LYS A 164 22.84 14.81 2.61
N ASP A 165 23.44 14.14 3.59
CA ASP A 165 24.71 13.43 3.42
C ASP A 165 24.58 11.95 3.81
N LYS A 166 23.40 11.38 3.60
CA LYS A 166 23.04 10.00 3.93
C LYS A 166 22.70 9.20 2.68
N ASP A 167 23.14 7.95 2.65
CA ASP A 167 22.71 7.01 1.63
C ASP A 167 21.22 6.71 1.79
N ILE A 168 20.54 6.51 0.66
CA ILE A 168 19.13 6.15 0.59
C ILE A 168 19.01 4.79 -0.08
N ILE A 169 18.18 3.90 0.47
CA ILE A 169 17.84 2.63 -0.15
C ILE A 169 16.41 2.73 -0.67
N ASP A 170 16.24 2.54 -1.97
CA ASP A 170 14.94 2.43 -2.64
C ASP A 170 14.70 0.95 -2.98
N ALA A 171 13.90 0.27 -2.15
CA ALA A 171 13.61 -1.15 -2.28
C ALA A 171 12.30 -1.35 -3.05
N GLY A 172 12.43 -1.71 -4.33
CA GLY A 172 11.30 -1.73 -5.27
C GLY A 172 11.32 -0.52 -6.21
N ALA A 173 12.49 -0.24 -6.80
CA ALA A 173 12.69 0.98 -7.59
C ALA A 173 11.89 1.02 -8.90
N PHE A 174 11.36 -0.12 -9.37
CA PHE A 174 10.59 -0.25 -10.60
C PHE A 174 11.27 0.42 -11.80
N THR A 175 10.70 1.49 -12.34
CA THR A 175 11.26 2.26 -13.46
C THR A 175 12.01 3.52 -13.00
N GLY A 176 12.18 3.71 -11.69
CA GLY A 176 12.86 4.84 -11.06
C GLY A 176 11.94 5.99 -10.66
N ASP A 177 10.63 5.77 -10.63
CA ASP A 177 9.63 6.76 -10.24
C ASP A 177 9.81 7.25 -8.80
N THR A 178 10.33 6.39 -7.91
CA THR A 178 10.75 6.77 -6.56
C THR A 178 12.22 7.25 -6.53
N SER A 179 13.13 6.54 -7.19
CA SER A 179 14.57 6.84 -7.15
C SER A 179 14.93 8.23 -7.68
N LEU A 180 14.28 8.69 -8.75
CA LEU A 180 14.58 9.98 -9.40
C LEU A 180 14.27 11.17 -8.46
N PRO A 181 13.07 11.27 -7.86
CA PRO A 181 12.81 12.27 -6.83
C PRO A 181 13.73 12.15 -5.60
N LEU A 182 14.03 10.93 -5.14
CA LEU A 182 14.93 10.71 -4.00
C LEU A 182 16.34 11.24 -4.25
N SER A 183 16.81 11.22 -5.49
CA SER A 183 18.14 11.72 -5.86
C SER A 183 18.34 13.20 -5.55
N LYS A 184 17.25 13.96 -5.37
CA LYS A 184 17.27 15.38 -4.99
C LYS A 184 17.36 15.60 -3.47
N LEU A 185 17.18 14.56 -2.65
CA LEU A 185 17.14 14.66 -1.19
C LEU A 185 18.50 14.45 -0.51
N THR A 186 19.49 13.93 -1.24
CA THR A 186 20.81 13.60 -0.72
C THR A 186 21.92 13.95 -1.72
N ASN A 187 23.08 14.33 -1.18
CA ASN A 187 24.35 14.48 -1.87
C ASN A 187 25.15 13.16 -1.90
N ALA A 188 24.76 12.17 -1.08
CA ALA A 188 25.28 10.81 -1.14
C ALA A 188 24.54 10.01 -2.22
N ASN A 189 24.48 8.68 -2.10
CA ASN A 189 23.90 7.82 -3.14
C ASN A 189 22.48 7.34 -2.81
N VAL A 190 21.68 7.16 -3.86
CA VAL A 190 20.42 6.41 -3.84
C VAL A 190 20.69 5.04 -4.46
N TYR A 191 20.60 3.98 -3.67
CA TYR A 191 20.72 2.60 -4.15
C TYR A 191 19.34 2.08 -4.53
N ALA A 192 19.11 1.95 -5.83
CA ALA A 192 17.81 1.63 -6.42
C ALA A 192 17.74 0.13 -6.77
N PHE A 193 17.01 -0.65 -5.97
CA PHE A 193 16.92 -2.10 -6.12
C PHE A 193 15.72 -2.50 -6.98
N GLU A 194 15.98 -3.17 -8.09
CA GLU A 194 14.95 -3.68 -9.01
C GLU A 194 15.43 -5.01 -9.64
N PRO A 195 14.80 -6.15 -9.30
CA PRO A 195 15.25 -7.46 -9.79
C PRO A 195 14.86 -7.78 -11.24
N PHE A 196 13.81 -7.16 -11.80
CA PHE A 196 13.27 -7.57 -13.11
C PHE A 196 13.95 -6.84 -14.26
N ASP A 197 14.35 -7.61 -15.27
CA ASP A 197 15.06 -7.12 -16.45
C ASP A 197 14.40 -5.89 -17.10
N GLU A 198 13.09 -5.97 -17.41
CA GLU A 198 12.38 -4.89 -18.11
C GLU A 198 12.35 -3.59 -17.30
N SER A 199 11.99 -3.68 -16.02
CA SER A 199 11.95 -2.53 -15.10
C SER A 199 13.35 -1.97 -14.88
N TYR A 200 14.35 -2.84 -14.67
CA TYR A 200 15.74 -2.45 -14.46
C TYR A 200 16.33 -1.71 -15.66
N GLU A 201 16.05 -2.15 -16.90
CA GLU A 201 16.50 -1.45 -18.10
C GLU A 201 15.82 -0.08 -18.25
N LEU A 202 14.53 0.03 -17.92
CA LEU A 202 13.81 1.31 -17.89
C LEU A 202 14.36 2.25 -16.80
N LEU A 203 14.68 1.75 -15.60
CA LEU A 203 15.35 2.49 -14.55
C LEU A 203 16.68 3.07 -15.05
N ASN A 204 17.55 2.25 -15.65
CA ASN A 204 18.82 2.70 -16.20
C ASN A 204 18.63 3.77 -17.29
N LYS A 205 17.65 3.57 -18.18
CA LYS A 205 17.30 4.56 -19.20
C LYS A 205 16.87 5.89 -18.58
N ASN A 206 15.98 5.86 -17.60
CA ASN A 206 15.47 7.06 -16.93
C ASN A 206 16.58 7.79 -16.15
N ILE A 207 17.49 7.07 -15.50
CA ILE A 207 18.69 7.67 -14.87
C ILE A 207 19.53 8.42 -15.94
N ASN A 208 19.81 7.75 -17.07
CA ASN A 208 20.63 8.31 -18.14
C ASN A 208 19.99 9.52 -18.84
N ASP A 209 18.69 9.47 -19.13
CA ASP A 209 17.96 10.54 -19.83
C ASP A 209 17.89 11.84 -19.01
N ASN A 210 18.03 11.74 -17.69
CA ASN A 210 18.04 12.87 -16.75
C ASN A 210 19.45 13.27 -16.28
N ASP A 211 20.50 12.59 -16.76
CA ASP A 211 21.90 12.85 -16.39
C ASP A 211 22.18 12.77 -14.88
N ILE A 212 21.44 11.90 -14.16
CA ILE A 212 21.58 11.77 -12.70
C ILE A 212 22.79 10.89 -12.37
N LYS A 213 23.63 11.36 -11.44
CA LYS A 213 24.93 10.72 -11.13
C LYS A 213 24.98 9.99 -9.80
N ASN A 214 24.05 10.27 -8.91
CA ASN A 214 24.03 9.73 -7.55
C ASN A 214 22.99 8.62 -7.35
N ILE A 215 22.39 8.09 -8.41
CA ILE A 215 21.59 6.86 -8.34
C ILE A 215 22.46 5.69 -8.79
N VAL A 216 22.54 4.66 -7.95
CA VAL A 216 23.23 3.40 -8.20
C VAL A 216 22.16 2.31 -8.38
N PRO A 217 21.83 1.92 -9.63
CA PRO A 217 20.88 0.84 -9.86
C PRO A 217 21.50 -0.51 -9.47
N VAL A 218 20.74 -1.35 -8.77
CA VAL A 218 21.16 -2.66 -8.29
C VAL A 218 20.13 -3.71 -8.71
N LYS A 219 20.56 -4.66 -9.56
CA LYS A 219 19.68 -5.69 -10.12
C LYS A 219 19.49 -6.87 -9.16
N LYS A 220 18.85 -6.63 -8.02
CA LYS A 220 18.58 -7.62 -6.97
C LYS A 220 17.27 -7.31 -6.27
N SER A 221 16.60 -8.34 -5.74
CA SER A 221 15.58 -8.15 -4.72
C SER A 221 16.23 -7.90 -3.37
N LEU A 222 15.44 -7.39 -2.42
CA LEU A 222 15.83 -7.23 -1.03
C LEU A 222 14.93 -8.09 -0.13
N GLY A 223 15.53 -8.82 0.79
CA GLY A 223 14.83 -9.75 1.68
C GLY A 223 15.70 -10.20 2.85
N ASN A 224 15.43 -11.37 3.41
CA ASN A 224 16.13 -11.91 4.59
C ASN A 224 17.27 -12.91 4.27
N ILE A 225 17.60 -13.13 3.00
CA ILE A 225 18.71 -14.01 2.59
C ILE A 225 19.68 -13.30 1.65
N ASP A 226 20.90 -13.82 1.57
CA ASP A 226 21.82 -13.52 0.47
C ASP A 226 21.88 -14.76 -0.42
N GLY A 227 21.59 -14.61 -1.72
CA GLY A 227 21.57 -15.74 -2.64
C GLY A 227 20.45 -15.63 -3.67
N THR A 228 19.78 -16.74 -3.97
CA THR A 228 18.70 -16.78 -4.95
C THR A 228 17.36 -17.00 -4.26
N ARG A 229 16.35 -16.19 -4.61
CA ARG A 229 14.96 -16.36 -4.19
C ARG A 229 14.06 -16.70 -5.37
N SER A 230 13.08 -17.56 -5.12
CA SER A 230 11.96 -17.78 -6.04
C SER A 230 10.83 -16.80 -5.73
N LEU A 231 10.34 -16.12 -6.76
CA LEU A 231 9.18 -15.24 -6.74
C LEU A 231 8.08 -15.82 -7.63
N TYR A 232 6.83 -15.62 -7.23
CA TYR A 232 5.68 -16.29 -7.82
C TYR A 232 4.71 -15.28 -8.44
N LEU A 233 4.49 -15.41 -9.75
CA LEU A 233 3.67 -14.54 -10.57
C LEU A 233 2.31 -15.17 -10.88
N ALA A 234 1.22 -14.46 -10.61
CA ALA A 234 -0.12 -14.83 -11.05
C ALA A 234 -0.52 -14.01 -12.28
N GLY A 235 -0.70 -14.66 -13.44
CA GLY A 235 -0.95 -13.97 -14.71
C GLY A 235 0.29 -13.26 -15.30
N GLN A 236 0.09 -12.30 -16.21
CA GLN A 236 1.17 -11.59 -16.93
C GLN A 236 1.60 -10.24 -16.31
N ASN A 237 1.03 -9.84 -15.16
CA ASN A 237 1.38 -8.57 -14.53
C ASN A 237 2.49 -8.76 -13.49
N VAL A 238 3.67 -8.18 -13.74
CA VAL A 238 4.81 -8.15 -12.81
C VAL A 238 4.48 -7.40 -11.52
N GLN A 239 3.59 -6.40 -11.59
CA GLN A 239 3.01 -5.71 -10.43
C GLN A 239 2.10 -6.67 -9.66
N GLY A 240 2.51 -6.99 -8.43
CA GLY A 240 1.89 -7.99 -7.57
C GLY A 240 2.67 -9.30 -7.42
N ILE A 241 3.92 -9.43 -7.88
CA ILE A 241 4.73 -10.63 -7.62
C ILE A 241 4.98 -10.85 -6.12
N THR A 242 4.96 -12.09 -5.63
CA THR A 242 5.13 -12.37 -4.19
C THR A 242 6.21 -13.43 -3.96
N SER A 243 6.90 -13.36 -2.82
CA SER A 243 7.83 -14.39 -2.36
C SER A 243 7.14 -15.58 -1.70
N ASP A 244 5.84 -15.49 -1.42
CA ASP A 244 5.05 -16.52 -0.75
C ASP A 244 4.21 -17.34 -1.75
N ALA A 245 4.62 -18.59 -1.97
CA ALA A 245 3.96 -19.52 -2.89
C ALA A 245 2.52 -19.88 -2.47
N ASP A 246 2.20 -19.77 -1.18
CA ASP A 246 0.89 -20.13 -0.63
C ASP A 246 -0.09 -18.95 -0.64
N PHE A 247 0.42 -17.74 -0.90
CA PHE A 247 -0.37 -16.50 -0.87
C PHE A 247 -1.39 -16.42 -2.03
N ARG A 248 -1.08 -17.01 -3.19
CA ARG A 248 -1.97 -17.04 -4.36
C ARG A 248 -1.60 -18.16 -5.34
N GLU A 249 -2.56 -18.58 -6.16
CA GLU A 249 -2.25 -19.41 -7.34
C GLU A 249 -1.33 -18.62 -8.28
N TYR A 250 -0.26 -19.27 -8.76
CA TYR A 250 0.73 -18.67 -9.64
C TYR A 250 0.95 -19.54 -10.88
N ASP A 251 1.30 -18.89 -11.99
CA ASP A 251 1.57 -19.55 -13.28
C ASP A 251 3.06 -19.59 -13.59
N VAL A 252 3.86 -18.70 -12.97
CA VAL A 252 5.28 -18.55 -13.25
C VAL A 252 6.08 -18.44 -11.95
N GLU A 253 7.16 -19.21 -11.84
CA GLU A 253 8.20 -19.07 -10.84
C GLU A 253 9.40 -18.36 -11.48
N LEU A 254 9.80 -17.21 -10.93
CA LEU A 254 10.97 -16.43 -11.36
C LEU A 254 12.06 -16.54 -10.29
N LYS A 255 13.30 -16.80 -10.71
CA LYS A 255 14.45 -16.79 -9.81
C LYS A 255 15.19 -15.47 -9.94
N VAL A 256 15.39 -14.81 -8.81
CA VAL A 256 16.09 -13.53 -8.74
C VAL A 256 17.21 -13.61 -7.71
N ASP A 257 18.26 -12.83 -7.91
CA ASP A 257 19.27 -12.64 -6.89
C ASP A 257 18.71 -11.72 -5.80
N GLU A 258 18.88 -12.13 -4.55
CA GLU A 258 18.46 -11.40 -3.36
C GLU A 258 19.67 -11.01 -2.51
N ALA A 259 19.59 -9.85 -1.88
CA ALA A 259 20.51 -9.42 -0.85
C ALA A 259 19.77 -9.01 0.43
N LYS A 260 20.43 -9.21 1.57
CA LYS A 260 20.06 -8.50 2.80
C LYS A 260 20.58 -7.08 2.76
N ILE A 261 19.78 -6.12 3.24
CA ILE A 261 20.24 -4.74 3.45
C ILE A 261 21.46 -4.72 4.38
N ASP A 262 21.45 -5.51 5.45
CA ASP A 262 22.58 -5.56 6.41
C ASP A 262 23.90 -5.99 5.77
N THR A 263 23.86 -6.99 4.89
CA THR A 263 25.05 -7.46 4.15
C THR A 263 25.51 -6.36 3.19
N PHE A 264 24.59 -5.80 2.40
CA PHE A 264 24.89 -4.77 1.42
C PHE A 264 25.48 -3.49 2.06
N VAL A 265 24.90 -3.02 3.16
CA VAL A 265 25.36 -1.85 3.92
C VAL A 265 26.76 -2.07 4.47
N LYS A 266 27.03 -3.26 5.02
CA LYS A 266 28.35 -3.61 5.56
C LYS A 266 29.41 -3.70 4.47
N GLU A 267 29.11 -4.34 3.35
CA GLU A 267 30.07 -4.55 2.25
C GLU A 267 30.44 -3.25 1.54
N ASN A 268 29.49 -2.32 1.44
CA ASN A 268 29.70 -1.03 0.77
C ASN A 268 30.00 0.12 1.74
N ASN A 269 30.05 -0.15 3.06
CA ASN A 269 30.28 0.83 4.12
C ASN A 269 29.31 2.04 4.04
N LEU A 270 28.02 1.74 3.94
CA LEU A 270 26.98 2.75 3.74
C LEU A 270 26.56 3.43 5.04
N ASN A 271 26.21 4.70 4.92
CA ASN A 271 25.65 5.53 5.98
C ASN A 271 24.19 5.85 5.65
N VAL A 272 23.31 4.87 5.86
CA VAL A 272 21.90 4.91 5.46
C VAL A 272 21.10 5.84 6.36
N GLY A 273 20.38 6.77 5.74
CA GLY A 273 19.46 7.68 6.40
C GLY A 273 18.00 7.44 6.04
N PHE A 274 17.71 6.78 4.92
CA PHE A 274 16.33 6.51 4.50
C PHE A 274 16.24 5.15 3.81
N ILE A 275 15.23 4.37 4.16
CA ILE A 275 14.84 3.15 3.45
C ILE A 275 13.38 3.29 3.03
N ILE A 276 13.13 3.26 1.73
CA ILE A 276 11.79 3.17 1.14
C ILE A 276 11.57 1.71 0.78
N VAL A 277 10.41 1.17 1.12
CA VAL A 277 10.08 -0.24 0.99
C VAL A 277 8.74 -0.41 0.29
N ASP A 278 8.80 -0.82 -0.97
CA ASP A 278 7.65 -1.17 -1.81
C ASP A 278 7.96 -2.46 -2.60
N VAL A 279 7.97 -3.60 -1.90
CA VAL A 279 8.49 -4.88 -2.41
C VAL A 279 7.41 -5.96 -2.57
N GLU A 280 6.17 -5.54 -2.79
CA GLU A 280 5.06 -6.41 -3.24
C GLU A 280 4.79 -7.61 -2.32
N GLY A 281 4.82 -7.39 -1.00
CA GLY A 281 4.52 -8.43 0.00
C GLY A 281 5.75 -9.11 0.60
N ALA A 282 6.97 -8.63 0.35
CA ALA A 282 8.19 -9.11 1.02
C ALA A 282 8.67 -8.19 2.15
N GLU A 283 7.85 -7.25 2.62
CA GLU A 283 8.26 -6.15 3.50
C GLU A 283 8.83 -6.66 4.83
N LEU A 284 8.15 -7.59 5.50
CA LEU A 284 8.63 -8.17 6.76
C LEU A 284 9.94 -8.95 6.59
N ASP A 285 10.11 -9.67 5.47
CA ASP A 285 11.36 -10.38 5.18
C ASP A 285 12.50 -9.38 4.95
N LEU A 286 12.26 -8.31 4.20
CA LEU A 286 13.21 -7.23 4.01
C LEU A 286 13.58 -6.56 5.34
N LEU A 287 12.60 -6.27 6.20
CA LEU A 287 12.84 -5.69 7.52
C LEU A 287 13.74 -6.58 8.39
N GLU A 288 13.53 -7.91 8.37
CA GLU A 288 14.43 -8.82 9.09
C GLU A 288 15.84 -8.82 8.48
N GLY A 289 15.98 -8.71 7.15
CA GLY A 289 17.26 -8.55 6.47
C GLY A 289 17.94 -7.18 6.67
N ALA A 290 17.22 -6.19 7.18
CA ALA A 290 17.68 -4.82 7.44
C ALA A 290 17.85 -4.51 8.94
N LYS A 291 17.61 -5.48 9.80
CA LYS A 291 17.44 -5.27 11.24
C LYS A 291 18.66 -4.64 11.91
N ASN A 292 19.88 -5.07 11.58
CA ASN A 292 21.07 -4.48 12.19
C ASN A 292 21.27 -3.04 11.72
N THR A 293 21.00 -2.74 10.45
CA THR A 293 21.04 -1.39 9.89
C THR A 293 20.03 -0.50 10.60
N ILE A 294 18.79 -0.97 10.78
CA ILE A 294 17.74 -0.23 11.48
C ILE A 294 18.15 0.07 12.93
N ILE A 295 18.68 -0.93 13.66
CA ILE A 295 19.11 -0.77 15.05
C ILE A 295 20.29 0.20 15.18
N THR A 296 21.28 0.08 14.28
CA THR A 296 22.56 0.81 14.43
C THR A 296 22.57 2.19 13.80
N GLN A 297 21.83 2.40 12.71
CA GLN A 297 21.84 3.66 11.95
C GLN A 297 20.54 4.46 12.10
N LYS A 298 19.46 3.82 12.57
CA LYS A 298 18.12 4.42 12.75
C LYS A 298 17.66 5.26 11.55
N PRO A 299 17.64 4.70 10.33
CA PRO A 299 17.17 5.45 9.17
C PRO A 299 15.69 5.81 9.32
N ILE A 300 15.25 6.86 8.66
CA ILE A 300 13.83 7.08 8.38
C ILE A 300 13.34 5.87 7.54
N LEU A 301 12.10 5.44 7.73
CA LEU A 301 11.51 4.34 6.96
C LEU A 301 10.19 4.78 6.35
N THR A 302 9.95 4.48 5.07
CA THR A 302 8.61 4.51 4.47
C THR A 302 8.31 3.12 3.94
N ILE A 303 7.27 2.48 4.45
CA ILE A 303 7.01 1.07 4.16
C ILE A 303 5.56 0.89 3.72
N SER A 304 5.34 0.31 2.54
CA SER A 304 4.02 -0.11 2.06
C SER A 304 3.39 -1.11 3.02
N ILE A 305 2.15 -0.87 3.44
CA ILE A 305 1.41 -1.73 4.38
C ILE A 305 0.11 -2.28 3.77
N TYR A 306 -0.01 -2.25 2.44
CA TYR A 306 -1.24 -2.59 1.73
C TYR A 306 -1.19 -3.92 0.95
N HIS A 307 0.00 -4.46 0.67
CA HIS A 307 0.15 -5.68 -0.14
C HIS A 307 -0.42 -6.92 0.53
N ARG A 308 -0.20 -7.07 1.84
CA ARG A 308 -0.85 -8.12 2.66
C ARG A 308 -1.44 -7.51 3.91
N MET A 309 -2.51 -8.12 4.40
CA MET A 309 -3.05 -7.77 5.72
C MET A 309 -2.09 -8.06 6.86
N LYS A 310 -1.16 -9.00 6.64
CA LYS A 310 -0.06 -9.22 7.57
C LYS A 310 0.80 -7.97 7.72
N ASP A 311 1.11 -7.29 6.62
CA ASP A 311 1.94 -6.08 6.61
C ASP A 311 1.24 -4.95 7.38
N PHE A 312 -0.06 -4.77 7.13
CA PHE A 312 -0.92 -3.86 7.90
C PHE A 312 -0.85 -4.15 9.41
N ALA A 313 -0.96 -5.42 9.81
CA ALA A 313 -1.05 -5.81 11.22
C ALA A 313 0.29 -5.91 11.96
N GLU A 314 1.40 -6.18 11.28
CA GLU A 314 2.64 -6.61 11.94
C GLU A 314 3.81 -5.63 11.80
N ILE A 315 3.86 -4.80 10.75
CA ILE A 315 5.02 -3.92 10.51
C ILE A 315 5.21 -2.89 11.62
N ILE A 316 4.15 -2.18 12.02
CA ILE A 316 4.22 -1.19 13.10
C ILE A 316 4.63 -1.85 14.43
N PRO A 317 3.99 -2.94 14.90
CA PRO A 317 4.45 -3.66 16.08
C PRO A 317 5.90 -4.16 15.98
N TRP A 318 6.31 -4.70 14.82
CA TRP A 318 7.67 -5.20 14.61
C TRP A 318 8.71 -4.10 14.84
N ILE A 319 8.52 -2.92 14.23
CA ILE A 319 9.42 -1.77 14.40
C ILE A 319 9.37 -1.24 15.83
N ALA A 320 8.17 -1.10 16.40
CA ALA A 320 7.99 -0.59 17.76
C ALA A 320 8.67 -1.49 18.82
N ASN A 321 8.66 -2.81 18.61
CA ASN A 321 9.29 -3.77 19.51
C ASN A 321 10.84 -3.71 19.51
N LEU A 322 11.45 -3.00 18.56
CA LEU A 322 12.89 -2.70 18.60
C LEU A 322 13.24 -1.61 19.64
N ASP A 323 12.24 -0.89 20.17
CA ASP A 323 12.38 0.17 21.17
C ASP A 323 13.38 1.28 20.79
N LEU A 324 13.40 1.63 19.50
CA LEU A 324 14.34 2.63 18.95
C LEU A 324 13.81 4.06 18.99
N GLY A 325 12.60 4.26 19.50
CA GLY A 325 11.96 5.58 19.62
C GLY A 325 11.43 6.15 18.30
N TYR A 326 10.90 5.31 17.41
CA TYR A 326 10.20 5.76 16.20
C TYR A 326 8.81 6.36 16.52
N GLU A 327 8.44 7.40 15.78
CA GLU A 327 7.06 7.84 15.59
C GLU A 327 6.52 7.30 14.27
N PHE A 328 5.26 6.92 14.27
CA PHE A 328 4.58 6.32 13.14
C PHE A 328 3.52 7.26 12.61
N LYS A 329 3.54 7.52 11.30
CA LYS A 329 2.50 8.28 10.58
C LYS A 329 2.00 7.46 9.42
N ILE A 330 0.69 7.28 9.30
CA ILE A 330 0.10 6.58 8.18
C ILE A 330 -0.01 7.55 7.00
N LEU A 331 0.55 7.18 5.86
CA LEU A 331 0.47 7.95 4.63
C LEU A 331 -0.51 7.30 3.66
N ARG A 332 -1.23 8.15 2.93
CA ARG A 332 -2.02 7.75 1.77
C ARG A 332 -1.40 8.37 0.54
N GLU A 333 -0.68 7.55 -0.19
CA GLU A 333 0.08 7.97 -1.35
C GLU A 333 -0.83 8.13 -2.58
N SER A 334 -1.95 7.39 -2.63
CA SER A 334 -3.01 7.61 -3.61
C SER A 334 -4.29 8.14 -2.95
N PRO A 335 -4.75 9.35 -3.32
CA PRO A 335 -5.96 9.90 -2.74
C PRO A 335 -7.24 9.27 -3.33
N TRP A 336 -7.12 8.45 -4.38
CA TRP A 336 -8.23 7.76 -5.05
C TRP A 336 -8.48 6.35 -4.53
N SER A 337 -7.53 5.77 -3.80
CA SER A 337 -7.73 4.49 -3.11
C SER A 337 -8.00 4.69 -1.63
N LEU A 338 -8.65 3.68 -1.02
CA LEU A 338 -8.89 3.65 0.43
C LEU A 338 -7.84 2.85 1.17
N LEU A 339 -7.25 1.82 0.54
CA LEU A 339 -6.29 0.94 1.19
C LEU A 339 -5.04 0.75 0.34
N SER A 340 -5.17 0.69 -0.99
CA SER A 340 -4.00 0.66 -1.88
C SER A 340 -3.14 1.90 -1.69
N ASP A 341 -1.84 1.76 -1.89
CA ASP A 341 -0.86 2.84 -1.77
C ASP A 341 -0.95 3.49 -0.36
N THR A 342 -1.17 2.66 0.66
CA THR A 342 -1.05 3.07 2.06
C THR A 342 0.31 2.61 2.57
N SER A 343 1.09 3.54 3.10
CA SER A 343 2.38 3.28 3.70
C SER A 343 2.43 3.79 5.14
N VAL A 344 3.43 3.36 5.90
CA VAL A 344 3.77 3.93 7.19
C VAL A 344 5.13 4.63 7.11
N LEU A 345 5.15 5.90 7.47
CA LEU A 345 6.35 6.69 7.68
C LEU A 345 6.79 6.57 9.14
N CYS A 346 8.00 6.07 9.35
CA CYS A 346 8.62 5.89 10.65
C CYS A 346 9.78 6.88 10.79
N ILE A 347 9.67 7.85 11.71
CA ILE A 347 10.71 8.86 11.97
C ILE A 347 11.26 8.68 13.39
N PRO A 348 12.58 8.54 13.59
CA PRO A 348 13.17 8.57 14.93
C PRO A 348 12.88 9.89 15.65
N LYS A 349 12.39 9.83 16.89
CA LYS A 349 12.03 11.01 17.71
C LYS A 349 13.17 12.03 17.86
N GLU A 350 14.41 11.56 17.82
CA GLU A 350 15.61 12.39 17.91
C GLU A 350 15.78 13.40 16.76
N PHE A 351 15.00 13.26 15.67
CA PHE A 351 15.03 14.15 14.52
C PHE A 351 13.97 15.26 14.56
N LYS A 352 13.08 15.31 15.55
CA LYS A 352 12.19 16.47 15.78
C LYS A 352 12.74 17.30 16.94
N LYS A 353 13.43 18.39 16.65
CA LYS A 353 13.83 19.39 17.65
C LYS A 353 12.85 20.54 17.72
#